data_AF-A0A661V3C5-F1
#
_entry.id   AF-A0A661V3C5-F1
#
_cell.length_a   1.000
_cell.length_b   1.000
_cell.length_c   1.000
_cell.angle_alpha   90.00
_cell.angle_beta   90.00
_cell.angle_gamma   90.00
#
_symmetry.space_group_name_H-M   'P 1'
#
loop_
_entity.id
_entity.type
_entity.pdbx_description
1 polymer ?
#
loop_
_entity_poly.entity_id
_entity_poly.type
_entity_poly.pdbx_seq_one_letter_code
_entity_poly.pdbx_strand_id
1 'polypeptide(L)'
;MLTIEAYLKEVASHLMTDMVTETEILREIEGHLAEAAAAGEQAGLSPEEAERQAVIQFGPAREIAEQFRQVHNESVSQAVLSAALPVLLTMVLRSAVLPWLHSLRGWPTGPAPLFFIALIALALLVPALAIRRWRYGYAAWAFFSVMAILQAGSTP
;
A
#
# COMPACT_ATOMS: atom_id res chain seq x y z
N MET A 1 -21.48 -29.46 8.96
CA MET A 1 -22.38 -28.28 8.91
C MET A 1 -21.55 -27.14 8.37
N LEU A 2 -21.98 -26.48 7.29
CA LEU A 2 -21.29 -25.31 6.74
C LEU A 2 -21.73 -24.10 7.57
N THR A 3 -20.91 -23.71 8.53
CA THR A 3 -21.10 -22.48 9.31
C THR A 3 -20.07 -21.44 8.86
N ILE A 4 -20.37 -20.17 9.11
CA ILE A 4 -19.43 -19.08 8.81
C ILE A 4 -18.09 -19.30 9.52
N GLU A 5 -18.12 -19.70 10.80
CA GLU A 5 -16.90 -19.97 11.59
C GLU A 5 -16.03 -21.08 10.99
N ALA A 6 -16.65 -22.19 10.54
CA ALA A 6 -15.93 -23.30 9.94
C ALA A 6 -15.29 -22.87 8.61
N TYR A 7 -16.00 -22.07 7.83
CA TYR A 7 -15.50 -21.51 6.57
C TYR A 7 -14.32 -20.55 6.80
N LEU A 8 -14.43 -19.64 7.77
CA LEU A 8 -13.33 -18.73 8.13
C LEU A 8 -12.06 -19.48 8.56
N LYS A 9 -12.22 -20.58 9.31
CA LYS A 9 -11.09 -21.43 9.71
C LYS A 9 -10.42 -22.11 8.51
N GLU A 10 -11.20 -22.52 7.51
CA GLU A 10 -10.68 -23.07 6.26
C GLU A 10 -9.94 -22.01 5.45
N VAL A 11 -10.53 -20.81 5.30
CA VAL A 11 -9.90 -19.66 4.63
C VAL A 11 -8.57 -19.29 5.30
N ALA A 12 -8.54 -19.21 6.64
CA ALA A 12 -7.33 -18.93 7.41
C ALA A 12 -6.20 -19.92 7.11
N SER A 13 -6.53 -21.22 6.96
CA SER A 13 -5.54 -22.26 6.64
C SER A 13 -4.89 -22.09 5.26
N HIS A 14 -5.49 -21.29 4.37
CA HIS A 14 -5.00 -21.03 3.01
C HIS A 14 -4.37 -19.64 2.80
N LEU A 15 -4.55 -18.70 3.74
CA LEU A 15 -4.09 -17.32 3.56
C LEU A 15 -2.56 -17.19 3.57
N MET A 16 -1.86 -17.97 4.41
CA MET A 16 -0.40 -17.98 4.57
C MET A 16 0.24 -16.56 4.54
N THR A 17 -0.29 -15.62 5.32
CA THR A 17 0.20 -14.23 5.42
C THR A 17 0.64 -13.90 6.85
N ASP A 18 1.11 -12.67 7.10
CA ASP A 18 1.38 -12.22 8.47
C ASP A 18 0.09 -12.09 9.30
N MET A 19 0.21 -12.26 10.61
CA MET A 19 -0.92 -12.34 11.54
C MET A 19 -1.82 -11.09 11.55
N VAL A 20 -1.26 -9.90 11.31
CA VAL A 20 -2.03 -8.64 11.30
C VAL A 20 -2.91 -8.58 10.06
N THR A 21 -2.32 -8.84 8.89
CA THR A 21 -3.03 -8.90 7.61
C THR A 21 -4.07 -10.02 7.60
N GLU A 22 -3.75 -11.19 8.17
CA GLU A 22 -4.67 -12.32 8.28
C GLU A 22 -5.92 -11.94 9.07
N THR A 23 -5.75 -11.29 10.23
CA THR A 23 -6.87 -10.88 11.09
C THR A 23 -7.75 -9.84 10.40
N GLU A 24 -7.16 -8.90 9.67
CA GLU A 24 -7.93 -7.89 8.93
C GLU A 24 -8.76 -8.50 7.81
N ILE A 25 -8.18 -9.41 7.03
CA ILE A 25 -8.87 -10.11 5.93
C ILE A 25 -10.00 -10.99 6.48
N LEU A 26 -9.76 -11.77 7.54
CA LEU A 26 -10.79 -12.62 8.12
C LEU A 26 -11.97 -11.80 8.66
N ARG A 27 -11.70 -10.64 9.28
CA ARG A 27 -12.75 -9.73 9.76
C ARG A 27 -13.57 -9.12 8.62
N GLU A 28 -12.94 -8.82 7.49
CA GLU A 28 -13.64 -8.33 6.29
C GLU A 28 -14.55 -9.42 5.70
N ILE A 29 -14.04 -10.65 5.57
CA ILE A 29 -14.80 -11.81 5.07
C ILE A 29 -15.98 -12.13 6.01
N GLU A 30 -15.76 -12.15 7.32
CA GLU A 30 -16.81 -12.35 8.32
C GLU A 30 -17.93 -11.31 8.18
N GLY A 31 -17.57 -10.02 8.01
CA GLY A 31 -18.53 -8.95 7.81
C GLY A 31 -19.43 -9.18 6.60
N HIS A 32 -18.84 -9.53 5.45
CA HIS A 32 -19.61 -9.80 4.24
C HIS A 32 -20.48 -11.06 4.34
N LEU A 33 -20.00 -12.11 4.99
CA LEU A 33 -20.79 -13.33 5.22
C LEU A 33 -21.96 -13.05 6.17
N ALA A 34 -21.75 -12.26 7.22
CA ALA A 34 -22.80 -11.86 8.15
C ALA A 34 -23.87 -10.99 7.47
N GLU A 35 -23.46 -10.05 6.62
CA GLU A 35 -24.38 -9.24 5.80
C GLU A 35 -25.22 -10.12 4.85
N ALA A 36 -24.58 -11.08 4.17
CA ALA A 36 -25.26 -12.01 3.28
C ALA A 36 -26.21 -12.95 4.01
N ALA A 37 -25.83 -13.45 5.19
CA ALA A 37 -26.70 -14.27 6.03
C ALA A 37 -27.91 -13.46 6.52
N ALA A 38 -27.69 -12.23 7.01
CA ALA A 38 -28.78 -11.34 7.42
C ALA A 38 -29.77 -11.04 6.27
N ALA A 39 -29.27 -10.89 5.03
CA ALA A 39 -30.12 -10.75 3.85
C ALA A 39 -30.94 -12.02 3.55
N GLY A 40 -30.35 -13.20 3.77
CA GLY A 40 -31.03 -14.49 3.66
C GLY A 40 -32.15 -14.65 4.69
N GLU A 41 -31.90 -14.27 5.94
CA GLU A 41 -32.91 -14.27 7.00
C GLU A 41 -34.06 -13.31 6.70
N GLN A 42 -33.76 -12.11 6.18
CA GLN A 42 -34.79 -11.15 5.74
C GLN A 42 -35.61 -11.67 4.56
N ALA A 43 -35.04 -12.56 3.74
CA ALA A 43 -35.75 -13.27 2.67
C ALA A 43 -36.56 -14.49 3.17
N GLY A 44 -36.57 -14.75 4.47
CA GLY A 44 -37.36 -15.81 5.11
C GLY A 44 -36.64 -17.15 5.28
N LEU A 45 -35.32 -17.19 5.09
CA LEU A 45 -34.51 -18.38 5.40
C LEU A 45 -34.35 -18.55 6.92
N SER A 46 -34.13 -19.80 7.37
CA SER A 46 -33.66 -20.01 8.74
C SER A 46 -32.21 -19.52 8.88
N PRO A 47 -31.75 -19.18 10.09
CA PRO A 47 -30.37 -18.75 10.31
C PRO A 47 -29.34 -19.72 9.73
N GLU A 48 -29.54 -21.02 9.91
CA GLU A 48 -28.62 -22.05 9.43
C GLU A 48 -28.60 -22.14 7.90
N GLU A 49 -29.75 -22.01 7.24
CA GLU A 49 -29.82 -22.03 5.79
C GLU A 49 -29.28 -20.73 5.19
N ALA A 50 -29.45 -19.61 5.89
CA ALA A 50 -28.91 -18.32 5.51
C ALA A 50 -27.38 -18.30 5.57
N GLU A 51 -26.77 -18.81 6.64
CA GLU A 51 -25.31 -18.99 6.73
C GLU A 51 -24.78 -19.90 5.62
N ARG A 52 -25.44 -21.05 5.44
CA ARG A 52 -25.04 -22.01 4.41
C ARG A 52 -25.11 -21.39 3.02
N GLN A 53 -26.17 -20.63 2.73
CA GLN A 53 -26.33 -19.94 1.47
C GLN A 53 -25.30 -18.82 1.30
N ALA A 54 -24.99 -18.07 2.35
CA ALA A 54 -23.96 -17.04 2.34
C ALA A 54 -22.59 -17.63 1.97
N VAL A 55 -22.20 -18.74 2.61
CA VAL A 55 -20.94 -19.44 2.31
C VAL A 55 -20.92 -19.98 0.88
N ILE A 56 -22.01 -20.58 0.40
CA ILE A 56 -22.11 -21.09 -0.97
C ILE A 56 -21.99 -19.95 -2.00
N GLN A 57 -22.60 -18.78 -1.74
CA GLN A 57 -22.48 -17.62 -2.62
C GLN A 57 -21.08 -17.00 -2.60
N PHE A 58 -20.40 -17.05 -1.44
CA PHE A 58 -19.04 -16.55 -1.29
C PHE A 58 -18.03 -17.39 -2.07
N GLY A 59 -18.29 -18.69 -2.22
CA GLY A 59 -17.50 -19.59 -3.05
C GLY A 59 -16.45 -20.39 -2.28
N PRO A 60 -15.52 -21.06 -2.99
CA PRO A 60 -14.53 -21.94 -2.38
C PRO A 60 -13.50 -21.17 -1.52
N ALA A 61 -13.26 -21.64 -0.29
CA ALA A 61 -12.36 -21.01 0.68
C ALA A 61 -10.94 -20.75 0.11
N ARG A 62 -10.42 -21.73 -0.64
CA ARG A 62 -9.11 -21.63 -1.29
C ARG A 62 -9.04 -20.49 -2.31
N GLU A 63 -10.04 -20.36 -3.18
CA GLU A 63 -10.04 -19.33 -4.24
C GLU A 63 -10.11 -17.93 -3.62
N ILE A 64 -10.93 -17.76 -2.59
CA ILE A 64 -11.03 -16.52 -1.82
C ILE A 64 -9.70 -16.17 -1.15
N ALA A 65 -9.07 -17.13 -0.47
CA ALA A 65 -7.76 -16.92 0.13
C ALA A 65 -6.69 -16.52 -0.90
N GLU A 66 -6.69 -17.14 -2.10
CA GLU A 66 -5.77 -16.79 -3.18
C GLU A 66 -6.01 -15.37 -3.73
N GLN A 67 -7.27 -14.96 -3.92
CA GLN A 67 -7.63 -13.61 -4.37
C GLN A 67 -7.20 -12.54 -3.37
N PHE A 68 -7.50 -12.74 -2.08
CA PHE A 68 -7.09 -11.80 -1.03
C PHE A 68 -5.57 -11.71 -0.91
N ARG A 69 -4.85 -12.84 -1.02
CA ARG A 69 -3.39 -12.87 -1.01
C ARG A 69 -2.78 -12.06 -2.15
N GLN A 70 -3.36 -12.10 -3.36
CA GLN A 70 -2.87 -11.31 -4.50
C GLN A 70 -3.03 -9.81 -4.26
N VAL A 71 -4.22 -9.38 -3.82
CA VAL A 71 -4.51 -7.96 -3.57
C VAL A 71 -3.65 -7.40 -2.43
N HIS A 72 -3.45 -8.16 -1.35
CA HIS A 72 -2.69 -7.69 -0.19
C HIS A 72 -1.17 -7.73 -0.39
N ASN A 73 -0.62 -8.74 -1.10
CA ASN A 73 0.83 -8.76 -1.41
C ASN A 73 1.23 -7.62 -2.37
N GLU A 74 0.39 -7.29 -3.36
CA GLU A 74 0.63 -6.14 -4.23
C GLU A 74 0.56 -4.82 -3.44
N SER A 75 -0.41 -4.68 -2.53
CA SER A 75 -0.57 -3.47 -1.73
C SER A 75 0.63 -3.19 -0.82
N VAL A 76 1.14 -4.21 -0.11
CA VAL A 76 2.28 -4.04 0.81
C VAL A 76 3.58 -3.84 0.04
N SER A 77 3.84 -4.64 -1.01
CA SER A 77 5.05 -4.48 -1.82
C SER A 77 5.07 -3.14 -2.55
N GLN A 78 3.94 -2.69 -3.10
CA GLN A 78 3.83 -1.39 -3.74
C GLN A 78 3.95 -0.25 -2.72
N ALA A 79 3.38 -0.36 -1.52
CA ALA A 79 3.53 0.66 -0.47
C ALA A 79 4.97 0.77 0.02
N VAL A 80 5.63 -0.37 0.28
CA VAL A 80 7.04 -0.42 0.69
C VAL A 80 7.95 0.13 -0.41
N LEU A 81 7.73 -0.28 -1.66
CA LEU A 81 8.50 0.24 -2.79
C LEU A 81 8.25 1.74 -2.98
N SER A 82 7.01 2.21 -2.84
CA SER A 82 6.67 3.64 -2.96
C SER A 82 7.26 4.49 -1.84
N ALA A 83 7.43 3.92 -0.64
CA ALA A 83 8.04 4.61 0.50
C ALA A 83 9.58 4.55 0.45
N ALA A 84 10.15 3.41 0.06
CA ALA A 84 11.60 3.18 0.06
C ALA A 84 12.29 3.78 -1.17
N LEU A 85 11.64 3.76 -2.34
CA LEU A 85 12.24 4.20 -3.61
C LEU A 85 12.64 5.69 -3.59
N PRO A 86 11.83 6.64 -3.09
CA PRO A 86 12.23 8.05 -3.02
C PRO A 86 13.42 8.27 -2.06
N VAL A 87 13.45 7.53 -0.94
CA VAL A 87 14.55 7.61 0.04
C VAL A 87 15.84 7.07 -0.56
N LEU A 88 15.78 5.92 -1.23
CA LEU A 88 16.94 5.34 -1.91
C LEU A 88 17.43 6.25 -3.04
N LEU A 89 16.52 6.81 -3.86
CA LEU A 89 16.88 7.74 -4.92
C LEU A 89 17.54 9.01 -4.38
N THR A 90 16.98 9.62 -3.33
CA THR A 90 17.57 10.82 -2.70
C THR A 90 18.92 10.53 -2.07
N MET A 91 19.08 9.36 -1.44
CA MET A 91 20.33 8.93 -0.84
C MET A 91 21.42 8.67 -1.89
N VAL A 92 21.11 8.00 -3.00
CA VAL A 92 22.03 7.79 -4.13
C VAL A 92 22.38 9.12 -4.82
N LEU A 93 21.39 9.99 -5.04
CA LEU A 93 21.61 11.31 -5.62
C LEU A 93 22.56 12.15 -4.76
N ARG A 94 22.38 12.13 -3.44
CA ARG A 94 23.22 12.88 -2.50
C ARG A 94 24.63 12.31 -2.38
N SER A 95 24.76 10.99 -2.29
CA SER A 95 26.03 10.33 -1.96
C SER A 95 26.93 10.06 -3.17
N ALA A 96 26.36 9.77 -4.33
CA ALA A 96 27.11 9.41 -5.53
C ALA A 96 27.04 10.50 -6.60
N VAL A 97 25.84 10.98 -6.92
CA VAL A 97 25.65 11.87 -8.07
C VAL A 97 26.15 13.29 -7.78
N LEU A 98 25.81 13.87 -6.64
CA LEU A 98 26.23 15.23 -6.29
C LEU A 98 27.76 15.38 -6.17
N PRO A 99 28.50 14.49 -5.47
CA PRO A 99 29.96 14.58 -5.39
C PRO A 99 30.64 14.35 -6.75
N TRP A 100 30.12 13.42 -7.55
CA TRP A 100 30.61 13.19 -8.91
C TRP A 100 30.37 14.40 -9.81
N LEU A 101 29.20 15.03 -9.72
CA LEU A 101 28.88 16.26 -10.46
C LEU A 101 29.72 17.46 -9.99
N HIS A 102 30.01 17.55 -8.68
CA HIS A 102 30.94 18.53 -8.13
C HIS A 102 32.37 18.29 -8.62
N SER A 103 32.79 17.03 -8.80
CA SER A 103 34.07 16.67 -9.41
C SER A 103 34.15 17.06 -10.90
N LEU A 104 33.01 17.16 -11.58
CA LEU A 104 32.91 17.63 -12.98
C LEU A 104 32.79 19.16 -13.09
N ARG A 105 32.61 19.86 -11.96
CA ARG A 105 32.35 21.31 -11.87
C ARG A 105 33.61 22.18 -11.99
N GLY A 106 34.66 21.67 -12.63
CA GLY A 106 35.72 22.49 -13.23
C GLY A 106 35.28 23.26 -14.48
N TRP A 107 34.00 23.17 -14.88
CA TRP A 107 33.47 23.78 -16.10
C TRP A 107 32.96 25.22 -15.87
N PRO A 108 33.42 26.23 -16.64
CA PRO A 108 32.95 27.62 -16.49
C PRO A 108 31.54 27.82 -17.06
N THR A 109 30.66 28.44 -16.26
CA THR A 109 29.46 29.22 -16.64
C THR A 109 28.62 28.72 -17.83
N GLY A 110 27.66 27.83 -17.57
CA GLY A 110 26.48 27.53 -18.41
C GLY A 110 25.20 27.49 -17.55
N PRO A 111 23.99 27.33 -18.13
CA PRO A 111 22.70 27.54 -17.45
C PRO A 111 22.36 26.37 -16.50
N ALA A 112 23.18 26.23 -15.46
CA ALA A 112 23.02 25.31 -14.36
C ALA A 112 21.62 25.35 -13.71
N PRO A 113 20.96 26.52 -13.49
CA PRO A 113 19.70 26.52 -12.73
C PRO A 113 18.56 25.76 -13.44
N LEU A 114 18.47 25.79 -14.77
CA LEU A 114 17.37 25.13 -15.49
C LEU A 114 17.51 23.60 -15.48
N PHE A 115 18.74 23.08 -15.52
CA PHE A 115 18.99 21.64 -15.41
C PHE A 115 18.61 21.11 -14.02
N PHE A 116 18.96 21.83 -12.95
CA PHE A 116 18.58 21.45 -11.59
C PHE A 116 17.07 21.56 -11.36
N ILE A 117 16.42 22.60 -11.90
CA ILE A 117 14.96 22.74 -11.84
C ILE A 117 14.26 21.59 -12.59
N ALA A 118 14.76 21.19 -13.77
CA ALA A 118 14.22 20.06 -14.52
C ALA A 118 14.40 18.72 -13.78
N LEU A 119 15.53 18.53 -13.10
CA LEU A 119 15.80 17.35 -12.26
C LEU A 119 14.91 17.30 -11.02
N ILE A 120 14.71 18.44 -10.34
CA ILE A 120 13.79 18.55 -9.21
C ILE A 120 12.35 18.31 -9.67
N ALA A 121 11.94 18.91 -10.78
CA ALA A 121 10.63 18.69 -11.37
C ALA A 121 10.41 17.21 -11.73
N LEU A 122 11.38 16.55 -12.36
CA LEU A 122 11.29 15.13 -12.70
C LEU A 122 11.24 14.24 -11.44
N ALA A 123 12.06 14.53 -10.43
CA ALA A 123 12.07 13.82 -9.16
C ALA A 123 10.75 13.97 -8.38
N LEU A 124 10.03 15.08 -8.58
CA LEU A 124 8.70 15.32 -7.99
C LEU A 124 7.56 14.75 -8.84
N LEU A 125 7.71 14.74 -10.17
CA LEU A 125 6.69 14.27 -11.11
C LEU A 125 6.50 12.74 -11.06
N VAL A 126 7.61 11.99 -10.93
CA VAL A 126 7.59 10.52 -10.89
C VAL A 126 6.77 9.96 -9.71
N PRO A 127 6.98 10.38 -8.45
CA PRO A 127 6.13 9.94 -7.34
C PRO A 127 4.70 10.50 -7.42
N ALA A 128 4.51 11.71 -7.96
CA ALA A 128 3.18 12.29 -8.15
C ALA A 128 2.32 11.51 -9.16
N LEU A 129 2.94 10.91 -10.18
CA LEU A 129 2.27 10.09 -11.19
C LEU A 129 2.15 8.61 -10.79
N ALA A 130 3.06 8.09 -9.96
CA ALA A 130 3.06 6.68 -9.56
C ALA A 130 2.09 6.34 -8.41
N ILE A 131 1.71 7.32 -7.58
CA ILE A 131 0.94 7.07 -6.36
C ILE A 131 -0.56 7.35 -6.61
N ARG A 132 -1.29 6.29 -7.01
CA ARG A 132 -2.74 6.34 -7.32
C ARG A 132 -3.65 6.41 -6.08
N ARG A 133 -3.13 6.32 -4.84
CA ARG A 133 -3.93 6.36 -3.60
C ARG A 133 -3.53 7.54 -2.69
N TRP A 134 -4.16 8.68 -2.96
CA TRP A 134 -3.83 10.04 -2.49
C TRP A 134 -3.95 10.33 -0.97
N ARG A 135 -4.38 9.41 -0.11
CA ARG A 135 -4.77 9.77 1.28
C ARG A 135 -3.64 9.78 2.31
N TYR A 136 -2.54 9.06 2.08
CA TYR A 136 -1.44 8.96 3.07
C TYR A 136 -0.10 9.54 2.59
N GLY A 137 0.05 9.77 1.28
CA GLY A 137 1.27 10.34 0.71
C GLY A 137 1.54 11.77 1.17
N TYR A 138 0.51 12.60 1.32
CA TYR A 138 0.67 14.00 1.71
C TYR A 138 1.12 14.19 3.16
N ALA A 139 0.72 13.32 4.09
CA ALA A 139 1.12 13.45 5.50
C ALA A 139 2.61 13.15 5.68
N ALA A 140 3.10 12.07 5.08
CA ALA A 140 4.52 11.73 5.07
C ALA A 140 5.35 12.77 4.29
N TRP A 141 4.85 13.23 3.14
CA TRP A 141 5.51 14.26 2.33
C TRP A 141 5.56 15.63 3.04
N ALA A 142 4.47 16.05 3.69
CA ALA A 142 4.42 17.28 4.48
C ALA A 142 5.37 17.20 5.68
N PHE A 143 5.40 16.07 6.39
CA PHE A 143 6.33 15.84 7.50
C PHE A 143 7.79 15.93 7.03
N PHE A 144 8.13 15.26 5.94
CA PHE A 144 9.49 15.27 5.40
C PHE A 144 9.91 16.66 4.90
N SER A 145 8.99 17.38 4.25
CA SER A 145 9.23 18.75 3.77
C SER A 145 9.44 19.74 4.91
N VAL A 146 8.66 19.63 5.99
CA VAL A 146 8.82 20.45 7.21
C VAL A 146 10.17 20.16 7.86
N MET A 147 10.53 18.89 8.02
CA MET A 147 11.83 18.50 8.60
C MET A 147 13.02 18.96 7.77
N ALA A 148 12.93 18.90 6.44
CA ALA A 148 13.99 19.38 5.55
C ALA A 148 14.17 20.91 5.63
N ILE A 149 13.08 21.68 5.74
CA ILE A 149 13.14 23.14 5.92
C ILE A 149 13.74 23.50 7.28
N LEU A 150 13.36 22.78 8.35
CA LEU A 150 13.90 22.99 9.69
C LEU A 150 15.40 22.71 9.77
N GLN A 151 15.90 21.68 9.09
CA GLN A 151 17.35 21.40 9.00
C GLN A 151 18.11 22.42 8.14
N ALA A 152 17.47 22.98 7.11
CA ALA A 152 18.08 23.99 6.25
C ALA A 152 18.20 25.36 6.95
N GLY A 153 17.35 25.65 7.94
CA GLY A 153 17.38 26.88 8.73
C GLY A 153 18.32 26.86 9.94
N SER A 154 18.94 25.72 10.25
CA SER A 154 19.79 25.53 11.44
C SER A 154 21.30 25.54 11.15
N THR A 155 21.73 26.09 10.02
CA THR A 155 23.16 26.36 9.76
C THR A 155 23.48 27.80 10.21
N PRO A 156 24.36 28.02 11.20
CA PRO A 156 24.79 29.35 11.61
C PRO A 156 25.64 30.05 10.54
#